data_AF-A0A6C2DZ66-F1
#
_entry.id   AF-A0A6C2DZ66-F1
#
_cell.length_a   1.000
_cell.length_b   1.000
_cell.length_c   1.000
_cell.angle_alpha   90.00
_cell.angle_beta   90.00
_cell.angle_gamma   90.00
#
_symmetry.space_group_name_H-M   'P 1'
#
loop_
_entity.id
_entity.type
_entity.pdbx_description
1 polymer ?
#
loop_
_entity_poly.entity_id
_entity_poly.type
_entity_poly.pdbx_seq_one_letter_code
_entity_poly.pdbx_strand_id
1 'polypeptide(L)' 'MKVEWNLKQLLEYYRTWSAVKRYLAELGNDPVEKLEIKLKTIWNEPDKTKLGQMPLFLKASRKSA' A
#
# COMPACT_ATOMS: atom_id res chain seq x y z
N MET A 1 -1.23 8.92 10.60
CA MET A 1 -0.38 7.76 10.91
C MET A 1 0.89 7.82 10.08
N LYS A 2 2.02 7.33 10.60
CA LYS A 2 3.31 7.27 9.91
C LYS A 2 3.83 5.83 9.96
N VAL A 3 4.49 5.40 8.90
CA VAL A 3 5.13 4.07 8.79
C VAL A 3 6.49 4.22 8.14
N GLU A 4 7.46 3.40 8.52
CA GLU A 4 8.74 3.31 7.82
C GLU A 4 8.80 1.95 7.15
N TRP A 5 8.72 1.94 5.82
CA TRP A 5 8.67 0.72 5.04
C TRP A 5 9.74 0.71 3.97
N ASN A 6 10.31 -0.47 3.73
CA ASN A 6 11.07 -0.74 2.52
C ASN A 6 10.13 -1.06 1.35
N LEU A 7 10.68 -1.24 0.15
CA LEU A 7 9.85 -1.43 -1.04
C LEU A 7 8.97 -2.68 -0.94
N LYS A 8 9.51 -3.78 -0.40
CA LYS A 8 8.78 -5.04 -0.26
C LYS A 8 7.54 -4.87 0.62
N GLN A 9 7.69 -4.24 1.79
CA GLN A 9 6.60 -4.00 2.73
C GLN A 9 5.49 -3.13 2.12
N LEU A 10 5.86 -2.11 1.33
CA LEU A 10 4.88 -1.27 0.62
C LEU A 10 4.09 -2.09 -0.41
N LEU A 11 4.77 -2.93 -1.21
CA LEU A 11 4.12 -3.75 -2.22
C LEU A 11 3.21 -4.82 -1.60
N GLU A 12 3.63 -5.46 -0.51
CA GLU A 12 2.78 -6.37 0.27
C GLU A 12 1.54 -5.67 0.81
N TYR A 13 1.68 -4.44 1.32
CA TYR A 13 0.55 -3.62 1.73
C TYR A 13 -0.43 -3.36 0.58
N TYR A 14 0.05 -3.00 -0.62
CA TYR A 14 -0.81 -2.83 -1.80
C TYR A 14 -1.55 -4.11 -2.20
N ARG A 15 -0.92 -5.28 -2.06
CA ARG A 15 -1.59 -6.58 -2.31
C ARG A 15 -2.75 -6.87 -1.35
N THR A 16 -2.80 -6.19 -0.19
CA THR A 16 -3.95 -6.31 0.72
C THR A 16 -5.19 -5.52 0.26
N TRP A 17 -5.04 -4.59 -0.69
CA TRP A 17 -6.13 -3.74 -1.14
C TRP A 17 -7.22 -4.55 -1.84
N SER A 18 -8.48 -4.26 -1.51
CA SER A 18 -9.64 -4.95 -2.09
C SER A 18 -9.68 -4.85 -3.61
N ALA A 19 -9.27 -3.72 -4.18
CA ALA A 19 -9.18 -3.54 -5.63
C ALA A 19 -8.15 -4.46 -6.28
N VAL A 20 -6.99 -4.66 -5.65
CA VAL A 20 -5.96 -5.59 -6.14
C VAL A 20 -6.46 -7.03 -6.09
N LYS A 21 -7.11 -7.43 -4.99
CA LYS A 21 -7.71 -8.77 -4.86
C LYS A 21 -8.79 -9.03 -5.93
N ARG A 22 -9.65 -8.04 -6.21
CA ARG A 22 -10.67 -8.13 -7.27
C ARG A 22 -10.03 -8.24 -8.65
N TYR A 23 -9.05 -7.38 -8.95
CA TYR A 23 -8.32 -7.44 -10.21
C TYR A 23 -7.70 -8.81 -10.43
N LEU A 24 -7.01 -9.37 -9.42
CA LEU A 24 -6.39 -10.69 -9.50
C LEU A 24 -7.44 -11.78 -9.73
N ALA A 25 -8.60 -11.71 -9.07
CA ALA A 25 -9.67 -12.68 -9.24
C ALA A 25 -10.32 -12.62 -10.64
N GLU A 26 -10.47 -11.43 -11.22
CA GLU A 26 -11.12 -11.23 -12.52
C GLU A 26 -10.19 -11.48 -13.71
N LEU A 27 -8.90 -11.13 -13.58
CA LEU A 27 -7.95 -11.14 -14.69
C LEU A 27 -6.85 -12.20 -14.55
N GLY A 28 -6.74 -12.84 -13.38
CA GLY A 28 -5.82 -13.96 -13.14
C GLY A 28 -4.35 -13.56 -12.98
N ASN A 29 -4.02 -12.27 -12.94
CA ASN A 29 -2.65 -11.78 -12.78
C ASN A 29 -2.55 -10.70 -11.71
N ASP A 30 -1.42 -10.62 -11.02
CA ASP A 30 -1.20 -9.62 -9.97
C ASP A 30 -0.86 -8.25 -10.60
N PRO A 31 -1.68 -7.21 -10.42
CA PRO A 31 -1.40 -5.89 -10.96
C PRO A 31 -0.19 -5.22 -10.28
N VAL A 32 0.20 -5.67 -9.08
CA VAL A 32 1.33 -5.12 -8.31
C VAL A 32 2.68 -5.47 -8.95
N GLU A 33 2.78 -6.55 -9.72
CA GLU A 33 4.03 -6.92 -10.44
C GLU A 33 4.47 -5.82 -11.42
N LYS A 34 3.52 -5.27 -12.19
CA LYS A 34 3.80 -4.17 -13.14
C LYS A 34 4.22 -2.90 -12.41
N LEU A 35 3.66 -2.66 -11.22
CA LEU A 35 3.98 -1.52 -10.38
C LEU A 35 5.36 -1.68 -9.73
N GLU A 36 5.71 -2.89 -9.29
CA GLU A 36 7.00 -3.22 -8.68
C GLU A 36 8.17 -2.89 -9.61
N ILE A 37 8.07 -3.22 -10.91
CA ILE A 37 9.11 -2.89 -11.89
C ILE A 37 9.38 -1.37 -11.91
N LYS A 38 8.32 -0.56 -11.94
CA LYS A 38 8.44 0.91 -11.97
C LYS A 38 8.95 1.47 -10.64
N LEU A 39 8.43 0.95 -9.52
CA LEU A 39 8.81 1.43 -8.20
C LEU A 39 10.25 1.06 -7.85
N LYS A 40 10.76 -0.11 -8.25
CA LYS A 40 12.17 -0.49 -8.07
C LYS A 40 13.12 0.58 -8.60
N THR A 41 12.87 1.10 -9.80
CA THR A 41 13.68 2.16 -10.42
C THR A 41 13.64 3.46 -9.64
N ILE A 42 12.49 3.84 -9.07
CA ILE A 42 12.34 5.09 -8.31
C ILE A 42 12.86 4.93 -6.86
N TRP A 43 12.84 3.71 -6.35
CA TRP A 43 13.25 3.41 -4.98
C TRP A 43 14.77 3.37 -4.83
N ASN A 44 15.50 3.03 -5.91
CA ASN A 44 16.96 2.84 -6.03
C ASN A 44 17.51 1.70 -5.16
N GLU A 45 17.33 1.77 -3.84
CA GLU A 45 17.81 0.79 -2.85
C GLU A 45 16.59 0.10 -2.20
N PRO A 46 16.12 -1.05 -2.70
CA PRO A 46 14.84 -1.66 -2.28
C PRO A 46 14.72 -1.92 -0.78
N ASP A 47 15.84 -2.17 -0.10
CA ASP A 47 15.90 -2.44 1.34
C ASP A 47 15.89 -1.17 2.19
N LYS A 48 16.20 -0.01 1.60
CA LYS A 48 16.17 1.27 2.30
C LYS A 48 14.72 1.66 2.60
N THR A 49 14.45 1.93 3.87
CA THR A 49 13.13 2.37 4.30
C THR A 49 12.86 3.81 3.89
N LYS A 50 11.60 4.11 3.57
CA LYS A 50 11.10 5.47 3.34
C LYS A 50 9.90 5.72 4.25
N LEU A 51 9.74 6.97 4.68
CA LEU A 51 8.62 7.39 5.54
C LEU A 51 7.33 7.50 4.71
N GLY A 52 6.38 6.59 4.96
CA GLY A 52 5.02 6.65 4.46
C GLY A 52 4.12 7.44 5.40
N GLN A 53 3.30 8.34 4.86
CA GLN A 53 2.30 9.08 5.61
C GLN A 53 0.89 8.65 5.19
N MET A 54 0.08 8.28 6.18
CA MET A 54 -1.29 7.83 5.97
C MET A 54 -2.22 8.73 6.79
N PRO A 55 -2.92 9.68 6.15
CA PRO A 55 -3.86 10.55 6.84
C PRO A 55 -4.98 9.73 7.51
N LEU A 56 -5.32 10.08 8.74
CA LEU A 56 -6.47 9.51 9.43
C LEU A 56 -7.62 10.50 9.32
N PHE A 57 -8.74 10.05 8.78
CA PHE A 57 -9.98 10.81 8.77
C PHE A 57 -10.92 10.20 9.81
N LEU A 58 -11.32 11.00 10.79
CA LEU A 58 -12.16 10.56 11.91
C LEU A 58 -13.43 11.41 11.96
N LYS A 59 -14.58 10.74 12.08
CA LYS A 59 -15.85 11.36 12.48
C LYS A 59 -16.17 10.90 13.90
N ALA A 60 -16.23 11.84 14.84
CA ALA A 60 -16.48 11.55 16.25
C ALA A 60 -17.63 12.43 16.78
N SER A 61 -18.48 11.86 17.62
CA SER A 61 -19.58 12.55 18.31
C SER A 61 -19.78 11.96 19.70
N ARG A 62 -20.27 12.77 20.66
CA ARG A 62 -20.68 12.25 21.97
C ARG A 62 -21.94 11.41 21.82
N LYS A 63 -22.00 10.28 22.54
CA LYS A 63 -23.21 9.46 22.67
C LYS A 63 -24.24 10.25 23.49
N SER A 64 -25.48 10.36 23.01
CA SER A 64 -26.57 10.95 23.81
C SER A 64 -26.87 10.09 25.04
N ALA A 65 -27.21 10.76 26.14
CA ALA A 65 -27.62 10.15 27.40
C ALA A 65 -28.91 9.34 27.25
#